data_AF-A0A7Y3MEU3-F1
#
_entry.id   AF-A0A7Y3MEU3-F1
#
_cell.length_a   1.000
_cell.length_b   1.000
_cell.length_c   1.000
_cell.angle_alpha   90.00
_cell.angle_beta   90.00
_cell.angle_gamma   90.00
#
_symmetry.space_group_name_H-M   'P 1'
#
loop_
_entity.id
_entity.type
_entity.pdbx_description
1 polymer ?
#
loop_
_entity_poly.entity_id
_entity_poly.type
_entity_poly.pdbx_seq_one_letter_code
_entity_poly.pdbx_strand_id
1 'polypeptide(L)'
;VSDYLQRSARHVASKTDVAQAYAMGEAAIKFAMQGKTGVMPVVERTSDHPYRWRVGEAKLSQVANREKKMPRRFITSDGFGITGPARRYLEPLIRGEDYPTYDRHGLPRYVTLKNKLVDKKLPPFKP
;
A
#
# COMPACT_ATOMS: atom_id res chain seq x y z
N VAL A 1 -12.07 18.89 -8.64
CA VAL A 1 -12.17 17.67 -7.79
C VAL A 1 -11.33 16.57 -8.44
N SER A 2 -10.48 15.89 -7.67
CA SER A 2 -9.49 14.92 -8.18
C SER A 2 -10.00 13.50 -8.39
N ASP A 3 -11.11 13.10 -7.76
CA ASP A 3 -11.85 11.83 -7.97
C ASP A 3 -10.94 10.60 -8.25
N TYR A 4 -11.15 9.85 -9.35
CA TYR A 4 -10.34 8.69 -9.73
C TYR A 4 -8.85 9.02 -9.94
N LEU A 5 -8.51 10.25 -10.32
CA LEU A 5 -7.15 10.62 -10.70
C LEU A 5 -6.20 10.44 -9.52
N GLN A 6 -6.58 10.87 -8.32
CA GLN A 6 -5.70 10.80 -7.14
C GLN A 6 -5.35 9.37 -6.69
N ARG A 7 -6.15 8.37 -7.08
CA ARG A 7 -5.95 6.96 -6.73
C ARG A 7 -5.48 6.09 -7.89
N SER A 8 -5.40 6.66 -9.10
CA SER A 8 -5.00 5.95 -10.33
C SER A 8 -3.78 6.62 -10.99
N ALA A 9 -3.10 7.53 -10.29
CA ALA A 9 -1.95 8.28 -10.78
C ALA A 9 -0.65 7.47 -10.77
N ARG A 10 -0.66 6.26 -11.36
CA ARG A 10 0.54 5.39 -11.41
C ARG A 10 1.71 6.06 -12.14
N HIS A 11 1.43 7.01 -13.04
CA HIS A 11 2.44 7.81 -13.74
C HIS A 11 3.28 8.73 -12.83
N VAL A 12 2.90 8.92 -11.56
CA VAL A 12 3.64 9.71 -10.57
C VAL A 12 3.54 9.07 -9.18
N ALA A 13 3.63 7.73 -9.14
CA ALA A 13 3.55 7.00 -7.89
C ALA A 13 4.81 7.18 -7.04
N SER A 14 4.62 7.17 -5.71
CA SER A 14 5.73 7.09 -4.75
C SER A 14 6.47 5.77 -4.93
N LYS A 15 7.78 5.85 -5.16
CA LYS A 15 8.66 4.67 -5.20
C LYS A 15 8.62 3.89 -3.89
N THR A 16 8.53 4.60 -2.77
CA THR A 16 8.42 3.98 -1.45
C THR A 16 7.14 3.15 -1.33
N ASP A 17 6.01 3.69 -1.78
CA ASP A 17 4.72 2.98 -1.76
C ASP A 17 4.74 1.75 -2.68
N VAL A 18 5.25 1.90 -3.91
CA VAL A 18 5.38 0.77 -4.86
C VAL A 18 6.24 -0.36 -4.27
N ALA A 19 7.38 -0.03 -3.67
CA ALA A 19 8.26 -1.02 -3.06
C ALA A 19 7.61 -1.73 -1.87
N GLN A 20 6.89 -1.00 -1.01
CA GLN A 20 6.17 -1.57 0.12
C GLN A 20 5.02 -2.47 -0.34
N ALA A 21 4.21 -2.02 -1.29
CA ALA A 21 3.09 -2.79 -1.84
C ALA A 21 3.55 -4.13 -2.43
N TYR A 22 4.64 -4.14 -3.19
CA TYR A 22 5.22 -5.38 -3.72
C TYR A 22 5.72 -6.30 -2.60
N ALA A 23 6.46 -5.75 -1.63
CA ALA A 23 7.00 -6.53 -0.51
C ALA A 23 5.91 -7.16 0.35
N MET A 24 4.75 -6.52 0.53
CA MET A 24 3.60 -7.10 1.25
C MET A 24 3.05 -8.34 0.53
N GLY A 25 2.92 -8.28 -0.80
CA GLY A 25 2.48 -9.44 -1.60
C GLY A 25 3.47 -10.60 -1.54
N GLU A 26 4.76 -10.32 -1.71
CA GLU A 26 5.82 -11.32 -1.60
C GLU A 26 5.87 -11.96 -0.20
N ALA A 27 5.77 -11.16 0.85
CA ALA A 27 5.79 -11.64 2.23
C ALA A 27 4.58 -12.50 2.56
N ALA A 28 3.38 -12.17 2.06
CA ALA A 28 2.18 -12.97 2.28
C ALA A 28 2.37 -14.41 1.76
N ILE A 29 2.96 -14.58 0.57
CA ILE A 29 3.29 -15.90 0.02
C ILE A 29 4.34 -16.61 0.88
N LYS A 30 5.42 -15.92 1.28
CA LYS A 30 6.45 -16.50 2.15
C LYS A 30 5.88 -16.98 3.49
N PHE A 31 4.98 -16.21 4.10
CA PHE A 31 4.31 -16.58 5.35
C PHE A 31 3.44 -17.83 5.16
N ALA A 32 2.66 -17.88 4.07
CA ALA A 32 1.85 -19.05 3.75
C ALA A 32 2.72 -20.31 3.53
N MET A 33 3.84 -20.18 2.80
CA MET A 33 4.80 -21.28 2.59
C MET A 33 5.47 -21.76 3.88
N GLN A 34 5.60 -20.88 4.88
CA GLN A 34 6.07 -21.22 6.22
C GLN A 34 4.98 -21.87 7.10
N GLY A 35 3.79 -22.12 6.55
CA GLY A 35 2.66 -22.71 7.28
C GLY A 35 1.93 -21.73 8.20
N LYS A 36 2.20 -20.43 8.10
CA LYS A 36 1.53 -19.42 8.93
C LYS A 36 0.11 -19.18 8.43
N THR A 37 -0.82 -19.06 9.38
CA THR A 37 -2.23 -18.77 9.13
C THR A 37 -2.74 -17.70 10.10
N GLY A 38 -3.78 -16.98 9.70
CA GLY A 38 -4.37 -15.93 10.55
C GLY A 38 -3.46 -14.73 10.77
N VAL A 39 -2.53 -14.46 9.86
CA VAL A 39 -1.55 -13.36 9.94
C VAL A 39 -1.61 -12.46 8.70
N MET A 40 -1.11 -11.23 8.87
CA MET A 40 -0.99 -10.23 7.80
C MET A 40 0.42 -9.63 7.84
N PRO A 41 1.10 -9.50 6.69
CA PRO A 41 2.34 -8.74 6.62
C PRO A 41 2.07 -7.25 6.88
N VAL A 42 2.97 -6.60 7.61
CA VAL A 42 2.85 -5.18 7.95
C VAL A 42 4.13 -4.43 7.61
N VAL A 43 4.00 -3.13 7.34
CA VAL A 43 5.15 -2.23 7.20
C VAL A 43 5.54 -1.72 8.59
N GLU A 44 6.71 -2.11 9.07
CA GLU A 44 7.28 -1.61 10.32
C GLU A 44 8.31 -0.52 10.03
N ARG A 45 8.06 0.70 10.48
CA ARG A 45 9.07 1.78 10.47
C ARG A 45 10.11 1.49 11.55
N THR A 46 11.38 1.40 11.16
CA THR A 46 12.50 1.10 12.07
C THR A 46 13.40 2.30 12.33
N SER A 47 13.37 3.33 11.47
CA SER A 47 14.05 4.60 11.70
C SER A 47 13.36 5.73 10.92
N ASP A 48 13.40 6.95 11.44
CA ASP A 48 12.91 8.16 10.77
C ASP A 48 14.01 8.85 9.95
N HIS A 49 15.26 8.83 10.46
CA HIS A 49 16.40 9.55 9.88
C HIS A 49 17.68 8.70 9.98
N PRO A 50 18.10 8.03 8.89
CA PRO A 50 17.40 7.90 7.61
C PRO A 50 16.12 7.06 7.73
N TYR A 51 15.13 7.33 6.88
CA TYR A 51 13.89 6.55 6.89
C TYR A 51 14.18 5.09 6.51
N ARG A 52 13.82 4.16 7.40
CA ARG A 52 13.96 2.73 7.19
C ARG A 52 12.69 2.01 7.59
N TRP A 53 12.38 0.95 6.85
CA TRP A 53 11.25 0.08 7.14
C TRP A 53 11.63 -1.37 6.86
N ARG A 54 10.86 -2.29 7.43
CA ARG A 54 10.95 -3.73 7.14
C ARG A 54 9.55 -4.34 7.11
N VAL A 55 9.47 -5.57 6.61
CA VAL A 55 8.27 -6.39 6.72
C VAL A 55 8.20 -6.97 8.13
N GLY A 56 7.10 -6.70 8.82
CA GLY A 56 6.71 -7.36 10.07
C GLY A 56 5.53 -8.31 9.86
N GLU A 57 5.06 -8.88 10.96
CA GLU A 57 3.93 -9.79 11.00
C GLU A 57 2.96 -9.36 12.10
N ALA A 58 1.66 -9.32 11.79
CA ALA A 58 0.61 -9.09 12.77
C ALA A 58 -0.45 -10.20 12.71
N LYS A 59 -0.96 -10.62 13.86
CA LYS A 59 -2.12 -11.52 13.93
C LYS A 59 -3.38 -10.78 13.50
N LEU A 60 -4.20 -11.40 12.66
CA LEU A 60 -5.47 -10.80 12.19
C LEU A 60 -6.39 -10.46 13.36
N SER A 61 -6.40 -11.26 14.43
CA SER A 61 -7.19 -10.99 15.65
C SER A 61 -6.79 -9.71 16.39
N GLN A 62 -5.56 -9.21 16.17
CA GLN A 62 -5.09 -7.94 16.74
C GLN A 62 -5.36 -6.74 15.82
N VAL A 63 -5.69 -7.00 14.55
CA VAL A 63 -5.95 -5.98 13.53
C VAL A 63 -7.45 -5.77 13.31
N ALA A 64 -8.24 -6.85 13.39
CA ALA A 64 -9.69 -6.79 13.21
C ALA A 64 -10.32 -5.75 14.15
N ASN A 65 -11.22 -4.93 13.61
CA ASN A 65 -11.91 -3.84 14.31
C ASN A 65 -10.99 -2.77 14.94
N ARG A 66 -9.72 -2.69 14.51
CA ARG A 66 -8.80 -1.61 14.88
C ARG A 66 -8.59 -0.67 13.70
N GLU A 67 -8.49 0.61 14.00
CA GLU A 67 -8.31 1.66 13.00
C GLU A 67 -7.10 2.53 13.33
N LYS A 68 -6.44 3.03 12.28
CA LYS A 68 -5.40 4.04 12.41
C LYS A 68 -6.01 5.44 12.26
N LYS A 69 -6.49 6.00 13.37
CA LYS A 69 -7.02 7.37 13.41
C LYS A 69 -5.92 8.39 13.15
N MET A 70 -6.26 9.49 12.48
CA MET A 70 -5.37 10.64 12.33
C MET A 70 -5.05 11.22 13.72
N PRO A 71 -3.79 11.26 14.17
CA PRO A 71 -3.46 11.80 15.49
C PRO A 71 -3.79 13.29 15.57
N ARG A 72 -4.44 13.76 16.65
CA ARG A 72 -4.74 15.20 16.84
C ARG A 72 -3.50 16.09 16.71
N ARG A 73 -2.35 15.60 17.19
CA ARG A 73 -1.05 16.29 17.10
C ARG A 73 -0.54 16.48 15.67
N PHE A 74 -1.15 15.85 14.66
CA PHE A 74 -0.79 16.05 13.25
C PHE A 74 -1.43 17.29 12.64
N ILE A 75 -2.45 17.85 13.30
CA ILE A 75 -3.23 18.99 12.82
C ILE A 75 -2.84 20.21 13.64
N THR A 76 -2.66 21.35 13.00
CA THR A 76 -2.38 22.64 13.66
C THR A 76 -3.47 23.04 14.65
N SER A 77 -3.20 24.03 15.51
CA SER A 77 -4.16 24.51 16.50
C SER A 77 -5.43 25.06 15.85
N ASP A 78 -5.29 25.81 14.75
CA ASP A 78 -6.37 26.39 13.94
C ASP A 78 -7.17 25.36 13.11
N GLY A 79 -6.67 24.13 12.97
CA GLY A 79 -7.33 23.07 12.23
C GLY A 79 -7.09 23.05 10.71
N PHE A 80 -6.33 24.00 10.15
CA PHE A 80 -6.21 24.17 8.69
C PHE A 80 -4.88 23.69 8.08
N GLY A 81 -3.97 23.13 8.89
CA GLY A 81 -2.66 22.71 8.43
C GLY A 81 -2.14 21.44 9.10
N ILE A 82 -0.99 20.96 8.60
CA ILE A 82 -0.26 19.84 9.17
C ILE A 82 0.91 20.33 10.03
N THR A 83 1.21 19.61 11.10
CA THR A 83 2.31 19.93 12.02
C THR A 83 3.64 19.28 11.61
N GLY A 84 4.74 19.64 12.26
CA GLY A 84 6.04 18.97 12.11
C GLY A 84 6.00 17.45 12.32
N PRO A 85 5.34 16.93 13.38
CA PRO A 85 5.08 15.49 13.54
C PRO A 85 4.38 14.83 12.33
N ALA A 86 3.38 15.50 11.75
CA ALA A 86 2.69 14.97 10.56
C ALA A 86 3.63 14.90 9.36
N ARG A 87 4.41 15.96 9.12
CA ARG A 87 5.39 16.01 8.04
C ARG A 87 6.43 14.89 8.18
N ARG A 88 7.01 14.70 9.37
CA ARG A 88 7.94 13.57 9.65
C ARG A 88 7.32 12.19 9.39
N TYR A 89 6.02 12.05 9.62
CA TYR A 89 5.32 10.80 9.36
C TYR A 89 5.04 10.61 7.86
N LEU A 90 4.49 11.61 7.17
CA LEU A 90 3.97 11.50 5.81
C LEU A 90 5.05 11.63 4.72
N GLU A 91 6.01 12.54 4.91
CA GLU A 91 6.99 12.88 3.89
C GLU A 91 7.80 11.66 3.41
N PRO A 92 8.28 10.75 4.27
CA PRO A 92 9.00 9.58 3.79
C PRO A 92 8.15 8.62 2.93
N LEU A 93 6.84 8.64 3.08
CA LEU A 93 5.92 7.74 2.36
C LEU A 93 5.75 8.14 0.90
N ILE A 94 6.08 9.39 0.54
CA ILE A 94 6.00 9.90 -0.83
C ILE A 94 7.38 10.02 -1.51
N ARG A 95 8.45 9.54 -0.86
CA ARG A 95 9.81 9.71 -1.37
C ARG A 95 10.10 8.82 -2.58
N GLY A 96 10.74 9.45 -3.56
CA GLY A 96 11.26 8.83 -4.77
C GLY A 96 10.17 8.59 -5.81
N GLU A 97 10.62 8.52 -7.05
CA GLU A 97 9.77 8.38 -8.24
C GLU A 97 9.93 6.97 -8.83
N ASP A 98 8.82 6.39 -9.24
CA ASP A 98 8.80 5.13 -9.97
C ASP A 98 7.94 5.35 -11.21
N TYR A 99 8.56 5.76 -12.33
CA TYR A 99 7.82 6.00 -13.57
C TYR A 99 7.59 4.70 -14.33
N PRO A 100 6.38 4.47 -14.87
CA PRO A 100 6.15 3.35 -15.80
C PRO A 100 6.96 3.56 -17.08
N THR A 101 7.19 2.48 -17.84
CA THR A 101 7.71 2.63 -19.21
C THR A 101 6.68 3.31 -20.09
N TYR A 102 7.13 4.11 -21.05
CA TYR A 102 6.27 4.80 -22.01
C TYR A 102 6.34 4.14 -23.40
N ASP A 103 5.26 4.23 -24.17
CA ASP A 103 5.24 3.80 -25.56
C ASP A 103 5.72 4.89 -26.52
N ARG A 104 5.79 4.57 -27.81
CA ARG A 104 6.21 5.51 -28.87
C ARG A 104 5.28 6.73 -29.03
N HIS A 105 4.08 6.69 -28.44
CA HIS A 105 3.09 7.76 -28.49
C HIS A 105 3.12 8.63 -27.21
N GLY A 106 4.06 8.38 -26.29
CA GLY A 106 4.22 9.17 -25.08
C GLY A 106 3.22 8.81 -23.98
N LEU A 107 2.57 7.64 -24.05
CA LEU A 107 1.64 7.17 -23.02
C LEU A 107 2.28 6.10 -22.12
N PRO A 108 1.94 6.05 -20.82
CA PRO A 108 2.34 4.94 -19.96
C PRO A 108 1.87 3.59 -20.52
N ARG A 109 2.80 2.66 -20.67
CA ARG A 109 2.51 1.29 -21.09
C ARG A 109 2.01 0.47 -19.90
N TYR A 110 0.70 0.43 -19.73
CA TYR A 110 0.05 -0.44 -18.74
C TYR A 110 -0.21 -1.84 -19.29
N VAL A 111 -0.26 -2.83 -18.40
CA VAL A 111 -0.54 -4.22 -18.75
C VAL A 111 -2.05 -4.49 -18.77
N THR A 112 -2.51 -5.21 -19.80
CA THR A 112 -3.85 -5.79 -19.84
C THR A 112 -3.73 -7.29 -19.66
N LEU A 113 -4.32 -7.82 -18.59
CA LEU A 113 -4.30 -9.25 -18.29
C LEU A 113 -5.30 -10.00 -19.17
N LYS A 114 -4.97 -11.25 -19.53
CA LYS A 114 -5.87 -12.11 -20.33
C LYS A 114 -7.11 -12.57 -19.55
N ASN A 115 -7.04 -12.57 -18.21
CA ASN A 115 -8.12 -12.94 -17.30
C ASN A 115 -8.89 -14.22 -17.73
N LYS A 116 -8.15 -15.25 -18.18
CA LYS A 116 -8.75 -16.53 -18.57
C LYS A 116 -9.43 -17.15 -17.36
N LEU A 117 -10.74 -17.41 -17.48
CA LEU A 117 -11.53 -18.02 -16.42
C LEU A 117 -11.21 -19.52 -16.32
N VAL A 118 -11.38 -20.06 -15.12
CA VAL A 118 -11.28 -21.50 -14.85
C VAL A 118 -12.66 -22.14 -14.92
N ASP A 119 -12.71 -23.43 -15.24
CA ASP A 119 -13.96 -24.18 -15.31
C ASP A 119 -14.64 -24.25 -13.94
N LYS A 120 -15.96 -24.10 -13.93
CA LYS A 120 -16.77 -24.19 -12.71
C LYS A 120 -16.84 -25.65 -12.25
N LYS A 121 -16.55 -25.88 -10.97
CA LYS A 121 -16.63 -27.21 -10.34
C LYS A 121 -17.85 -27.40 -9.43
N LEU A 122 -18.54 -26.31 -9.08
CA LEU A 122 -19.66 -26.32 -8.15
C LEU A 122 -20.93 -25.80 -8.85
N PRO A 123 -22.12 -26.21 -8.38
CA PRO A 123 -23.38 -25.59 -8.79
C PRO A 123 -23.39 -24.07 -8.52
N PRO A 124 -24.28 -23.32 -9.18
CA PRO A 124 -24.51 -21.92 -8.83
C PRO A 124 -24.82 -21.76 -7.33
N PHE A 125 -24.15 -20.81 -6.69
CA PHE A 125 -24.39 -20.49 -5.29
C PHE A 125 -25.84 -20.04 -5.07
N LYS A 126 -26.49 -20.60 -4.03
CA LYS A 126 -27.81 -20.18 -3.54
C LYS A 126 -27.61 -19.58 -2.15
N PRO A 127 -27.88 -18.26 -1.97
CA PRO A 127 -27.74 -17.58 -0.68
C PRO A 127 -28.61 -18.16 0.42
#